data_AF-A0A1F5VNK7-F1
#
_entry.id   AF-A0A1F5VNK7-F1
#
_cell.length_a   1.000
_cell.length_b   1.000
_cell.length_c   1.000
_cell.angle_alpha   90.00
_cell.angle_beta   90.00
_cell.angle_gamma   90.00
#
_symmetry.space_group_name_H-M   'P 1'
#
loop_
_entity.id
_entity.type
_entity.pdbx_description
1 polymer ?
#
loop_
_entity_poly.entity_id
_entity_poly.type
_entity_poly.pdbx_seq_one_letter_code
_entity_poly.pdbx_strand_id
1 'polypeptide(L)'
;MGFEFGAVAYPSKQTFHGTGATKETFEKFDAWITSIIEKGFRPLFVSDNPAYDWQFINYYFHLFLGRNPFGHSARRIGDFYAGLVGDFTNGSSWKKLRVTAHDHNPVNDAMGNLEAFERILKGER
;
A
#
# COMPACT_ATOMS: atom_id res chain seq x y z
N MET A 1 -18.25 -1.08 -50.80
CA MET A 1 -18.88 -1.37 -49.50
C MET A 1 -17.82 -1.14 -48.43
N GLY A 2 -17.76 0.06 -47.86
CA GLY A 2 -16.77 0.44 -46.86
C GLY A 2 -17.29 0.11 -45.47
N PHE A 3 -16.52 -0.62 -44.67
CA PHE A 3 -16.85 -0.86 -43.27
C PHE A 3 -16.39 0.36 -42.47
N GLU A 4 -17.35 1.12 -41.93
CA GLU A 4 -17.10 2.18 -40.97
C GLU A 4 -16.79 1.55 -39.61
N PHE A 5 -15.61 1.83 -39.06
CA PHE A 5 -15.23 1.39 -37.71
C PHE A 5 -16.04 2.21 -36.69
N GLY A 6 -17.23 1.72 -36.34
CA GLY A 6 -18.04 2.29 -35.27
C GLY A 6 -17.37 2.06 -33.92
N ALA A 7 -16.79 3.10 -33.34
CA ALA A 7 -16.40 3.07 -31.93
C ALA A 7 -17.68 2.92 -31.09
N VAL A 8 -17.86 1.76 -30.47
CA VAL A 8 -18.95 1.53 -29.52
C VAL A 8 -18.63 2.34 -28.26
N ALA A 9 -19.34 3.45 -28.06
CA ALA A 9 -19.33 4.15 -26.79
C ALA A 9 -20.00 3.25 -25.73
N TYR A 10 -19.18 2.52 -24.97
CA TYR A 10 -19.66 1.86 -23.78
C TYR A 10 -20.09 2.94 -22.77
N PRO A 11 -21.33 2.91 -22.24
CA PRO A 11 -21.69 3.77 -21.12
C PRO A 11 -20.64 3.55 -20.03
N SER A 12 -20.03 4.66 -19.60
CA SER A 12 -18.92 4.67 -18.65
C SER A 12 -19.19 3.67 -17.53
N LYS A 13 -18.36 2.63 -17.44
CA LYS A 13 -18.39 1.71 -16.29
C LYS A 13 -18.39 2.59 -15.04
N GLN A 14 -19.42 2.46 -14.20
CA GLN A 14 -19.39 3.08 -12.88
C GLN A 14 -18.07 2.66 -12.23
N THR A 15 -17.21 3.64 -11.99
CA THR A 15 -15.94 3.37 -11.33
C THR A 15 -16.31 3.16 -9.87
N PHE A 16 -16.34 1.89 -9.44
CA PHE A 16 -16.59 1.56 -8.06
C PHE A 16 -15.31 1.88 -7.27
N HIS A 17 -15.37 2.97 -6.51
CA HIS A 17 -14.24 3.42 -5.69
C HIS A 17 -14.13 2.65 -4.35
N GLY A 18 -15.09 1.78 -4.05
CA GLY A 18 -15.28 1.28 -2.68
C GLY A 18 -16.00 2.32 -1.82
N THR A 19 -16.83 1.85 -0.89
CA THR A 19 -17.66 2.74 -0.06
C THR A 19 -16.84 3.65 0.86
N GLY A 20 -15.60 3.28 1.18
CA GLY A 20 -14.72 4.04 2.07
C GLY A 20 -13.76 5.02 1.38
N ALA A 21 -13.57 4.94 0.07
CA ALA A 21 -12.61 5.80 -0.64
C ALA A 21 -13.28 7.10 -1.11
N THR A 22 -13.52 8.00 -0.16
CA THR A 22 -14.08 9.33 -0.42
C THR A 22 -13.02 10.41 -0.28
N LYS A 23 -13.30 11.61 -0.82
CA LYS A 23 -12.44 12.77 -0.60
C LYS A 23 -12.20 13.04 0.89
N GLU A 24 -13.26 12.99 1.69
CA GLU A 24 -13.19 13.21 3.14
C GLU A 24 -12.27 12.18 3.84
N THR A 25 -12.34 10.90 3.45
CA THR A 25 -11.44 9.87 3.98
C THR A 25 -9.97 10.22 3.71
N PHE A 26 -9.65 10.63 2.49
CA PHE A 26 -8.28 10.97 2.11
C PHE A 26 -7.80 12.30 2.72
N GLU A 27 -8.68 13.29 2.92
CA GLU A 27 -8.37 14.52 3.66
C GLU A 27 -8.02 14.22 5.13
N LYS A 28 -8.83 13.38 5.80
CA LYS A 28 -8.55 12.94 7.18
C LYS A 28 -7.26 12.11 7.26
N PHE A 29 -7.03 11.26 6.26
CA PHE A 29 -5.82 10.44 6.20
C PHE A 29 -4.57 11.30 6.03
N ASP A 30 -4.60 12.28 5.12
CA ASP A 30 -3.49 13.22 4.91
C ASP A 30 -3.19 14.08 6.15
N ALA A 31 -4.25 14.55 6.83
CA ALA A 31 -4.12 15.29 8.07
C ALA A 31 -3.48 14.43 9.18
N TRP A 32 -3.87 13.16 9.28
CA TRP A 32 -3.27 12.23 10.23
C TRP A 32 -1.80 11.94 9.92
N ILE A 33 -1.44 11.69 8.66
CA ILE A 33 -0.03 11.51 8.25
C ILE A 33 0.78 12.75 8.64
N THR A 34 0.26 13.95 8.35
CA THR A 34 0.95 15.20 8.64
C THR A 34 1.13 15.44 10.14
N SER A 35 0.21 14.96 10.98
CA SER A 35 0.30 15.15 12.43
C SER A 35 1.31 14.25 13.13
N ILE A 36 1.67 13.11 12.52
CA ILE A 36 2.61 12.14 13.10
C ILE A 36 4.02 12.22 12.51
N ILE A 37 4.20 12.93 11.38
CA ILE A 37 5.49 13.05 10.71
C ILE A 37 6.25 14.27 11.24
N GLU A 38 7.52 14.06 11.59
CA GLU A 38 8.42 15.14 11.99
C GLU A 38 8.60 16.18 10.88
N LYS A 39 8.67 17.46 11.28
CA LYS A 39 8.82 18.57 10.33
C LYS A 39 10.08 18.40 9.48
N GLY A 40 9.90 18.41 8.17
CA GLY A 40 10.98 18.26 7.19
C GLY A 40 11.20 16.83 6.70
N PHE A 41 10.51 15.83 7.28
CA PHE A 41 10.54 14.45 6.79
C PHE A 41 9.36 14.14 5.88
N ARG A 42 9.57 13.20 4.95
CA ARG A 42 8.52 12.65 4.09
C ARG A 42 8.10 11.28 4.65
N PRO A 43 6.80 10.97 4.74
CA PRO A 43 6.34 9.65 5.18
C PRO A 43 6.86 8.55 4.24
N LEU A 44 7.23 7.42 4.83
CA LEU A 44 7.67 6.23 4.10
C LEU A 44 6.52 5.22 4.02
N PHE A 45 6.26 4.69 2.82
CA PHE A 45 5.29 3.62 2.62
C PHE A 45 5.99 2.27 2.71
N VAL A 46 5.60 1.45 3.69
CA VAL A 46 6.16 0.10 3.92
C VAL A 46 5.02 -0.91 3.88
N SER A 47 5.17 -1.99 3.11
CA SER A 47 4.13 -3.01 2.93
C SER A 47 4.71 -4.40 2.60
N ASP A 48 3.91 -5.47 2.79
CA ASP A 48 4.16 -6.82 2.27
C ASP A 48 4.09 -6.86 0.72
N ASN A 49 3.08 -6.20 0.14
CA ASN A 49 2.85 -6.13 -1.30
C ASN A 49 2.74 -4.67 -1.79
N PRO A 50 3.86 -3.93 -1.79
CA PRO A 50 3.84 -2.52 -2.13
C PRO A 50 3.36 -2.23 -3.55
N ALA A 51 3.62 -3.12 -4.52
CA ALA A 51 3.15 -2.94 -5.89
C ALA A 51 1.62 -2.89 -5.98
N TYR A 52 0.93 -3.67 -5.14
CA TYR A 52 -0.52 -3.65 -5.05
C TYR A 52 -1.02 -2.52 -4.16
N ASP A 53 -0.54 -2.44 -2.90
CA ASP A 53 -1.09 -1.48 -1.93
C ASP A 53 -0.83 -0.02 -2.33
N TRP A 54 0.39 0.28 -2.80
CA TRP A 54 0.76 1.64 -3.18
C TRP A 54 -0.05 2.13 -4.39
N GLN A 55 -0.47 1.25 -5.31
CA GLN A 55 -1.21 1.67 -6.50
C GLN A 55 -2.56 2.32 -6.14
N PHE A 56 -3.26 1.78 -5.14
CA PHE A 56 -4.55 2.31 -4.67
C PHE A 56 -4.34 3.62 -3.92
N ILE A 57 -3.36 3.65 -3.02
CA ILE A 57 -2.99 4.86 -2.29
C ILE A 57 -2.63 5.97 -3.27
N ASN A 58 -1.76 5.70 -4.23
CA ASN A 58 -1.36 6.66 -5.25
C ASN A 58 -2.56 7.17 -6.06
N TYR A 59 -3.39 6.26 -6.58
CA TYR A 59 -4.56 6.63 -7.37
C TYR A 59 -5.50 7.56 -6.61
N TYR A 60 -5.92 7.18 -5.40
CA TYR A 60 -6.92 7.95 -4.66
C TYR A 60 -6.38 9.26 -4.08
N PHE A 61 -5.13 9.28 -3.62
CA PHE A 61 -4.51 10.53 -3.19
C PHE A 61 -4.41 11.54 -4.34
N HIS A 62 -4.04 11.10 -5.55
CA HIS A 62 -4.04 11.98 -6.72
C HIS A 62 -5.46 12.37 -7.14
N LEU A 63 -6.42 11.43 -7.13
CA LEU A 63 -7.82 11.71 -7.47
C LEU A 63 -8.43 12.79 -6.58
N PHE A 64 -8.21 12.72 -5.26
CA PHE A 64 -8.89 13.57 -4.29
C PHE A 64 -8.09 14.80 -3.85
N LEU A 65 -6.77 14.70 -3.75
CA LEU A 65 -5.89 15.75 -3.20
C LEU A 65 -4.83 16.24 -4.19
N GLY A 66 -4.75 15.65 -5.39
CA GLY A 66 -3.77 16.03 -6.42
C GLY A 66 -2.32 15.64 -6.12
N ARG A 67 -2.04 15.02 -4.96
CA ARG A 67 -0.69 14.60 -4.55
C ARG A 67 -0.73 13.35 -3.70
N ASN A 68 0.33 12.53 -3.78
CA ASN A 68 0.58 11.41 -2.87
C ASN A 68 1.67 11.77 -1.85
N PRO A 69 1.37 11.85 -0.53
CA PRO A 69 2.36 12.24 0.48
C PRO A 69 3.53 11.26 0.58
N PHE A 70 3.34 10.00 0.18
CA PHE A 70 4.37 8.96 0.18
C PHE A 70 5.32 9.03 -1.03
N GLY A 71 5.07 9.90 -2.00
CA GLY A 71 5.82 9.99 -3.26
C GLY A 71 5.78 8.71 -4.10
N HIS A 72 6.76 8.53 -4.99
CA HIS A 72 6.73 7.50 -6.06
C HIS A 72 7.28 6.11 -5.69
N SER A 73 7.65 5.88 -4.43
CA SER A 73 8.31 4.64 -4.02
C SER A 73 7.78 4.12 -2.70
N ALA A 74 7.71 2.79 -2.58
CA ALA A 74 7.45 2.08 -1.33
C ALA A 74 8.63 1.16 -0.97
N ARG A 75 8.60 0.58 0.23
CA ARG A 75 9.54 -0.45 0.69
C ARG A 75 8.79 -1.75 0.94
N ARG A 76 9.38 -2.85 0.48
CA ARG A 76 8.84 -4.19 0.68
C ARG A 76 9.51 -4.83 1.90
N ILE A 77 8.71 -5.28 2.86
CA ILE A 77 9.23 -5.98 4.05
C ILE A 77 9.99 -7.24 3.63
N GLY A 78 9.44 -7.98 2.66
CA GLY A 78 10.05 -9.19 2.12
C GLY A 78 11.43 -8.98 1.50
N ASP A 79 11.65 -7.89 0.77
CA ASP A 79 12.94 -7.62 0.12
C ASP A 79 14.01 -7.23 1.16
N PHE A 80 13.62 -6.50 2.20
CA PHE A 80 14.49 -6.21 3.34
C PHE A 80 14.91 -7.50 4.05
N TYR A 81 13.94 -8.38 4.35
CA TYR A 81 14.22 -9.67 4.98
C TYR A 81 15.11 -10.57 4.12
N ALA A 82 14.81 -10.70 2.82
CA ALA A 82 15.60 -11.46 1.86
C ALA A 82 17.07 -11.01 1.85
N GLY A 83 17.31 -9.69 1.89
CA GLY A 83 18.63 -9.10 2.02
C GLY A 83 19.33 -9.45 3.34
N LEU A 84 18.60 -9.47 4.46
CA LEU A 84 19.15 -9.85 5.77
C LEU A 84 19.58 -11.31 5.83
N VAL A 85 18.82 -12.23 5.22
CA VAL A 85 19.15 -13.67 5.20
C VAL A 85 20.11 -14.07 4.07
N GLY A 86 20.41 -13.17 3.15
CA GLY A 86 21.30 -13.44 2.01
C GLY A 86 20.68 -14.31 0.92
N ASP A 87 19.34 -14.38 0.86
CA ASP A 87 18.60 -15.17 -0.13
C ASP A 87 17.50 -14.30 -0.75
N PHE A 88 17.79 -13.76 -1.95
CA PHE A 88 16.86 -12.92 -2.71
C PHE A 88 15.56 -13.62 -3.10
N THR A 89 15.51 -14.95 -3.10
CA THR A 89 14.28 -15.69 -3.38
C THR A 89 13.37 -15.80 -2.15
N ASN A 90 13.92 -15.58 -0.95
CA ASN A 90 13.21 -15.70 0.32
C ASN A 90 12.53 -14.38 0.74
N GLY A 91 11.59 -13.92 -0.08
CA GLY A 91 10.78 -12.72 0.23
C GLY A 91 9.58 -12.98 1.14
N SER A 92 9.36 -14.22 1.60
CA SER A 92 8.10 -14.62 2.25
C SER A 92 8.24 -15.32 3.60
N SER A 93 9.40 -15.91 3.95
CA SER A 93 9.52 -16.67 5.21
C SER A 93 9.31 -15.81 6.45
N TRP A 94 9.58 -14.51 6.37
CA TRP A 94 9.31 -13.56 7.44
C TRP A 94 7.85 -13.56 7.94
N LYS A 95 6.89 -13.98 7.10
CA LYS A 95 5.47 -14.04 7.46
C LYS A 95 5.20 -14.98 8.63
N LYS A 96 6.08 -15.97 8.88
CA LYS A 96 6.03 -16.85 10.07
C LYS A 96 6.20 -16.08 11.39
N LEU A 97 6.72 -14.84 11.34
CA LEU A 97 6.97 -14.00 12.50
C LEU A 97 5.75 -13.15 12.90
N ARG A 98 4.67 -13.14 12.10
CA ARG A 98 3.41 -12.48 12.46
C ARG A 98 2.82 -13.11 13.72
N VAL A 99 2.26 -12.29 14.61
CA VAL A 99 1.60 -12.77 15.84
C VAL A 99 0.08 -12.71 15.66
N THR A 100 -0.43 -11.56 15.22
CA THR A 100 -1.82 -11.37 14.84
C THR A 100 -2.16 -12.26 13.65
N ALA A 101 -3.25 -13.02 13.78
CA ALA A 101 -3.71 -13.94 12.75
C ALA A 101 -4.12 -13.21 11.47
N HIS A 102 -3.76 -13.77 10.32
CA HIS A 102 -4.17 -13.27 9.02
C HIS A 102 -5.60 -13.75 8.74
N ASP A 103 -6.58 -12.90 8.99
CA ASP A 103 -8.01 -13.20 8.90
C ASP A 103 -8.74 -12.41 7.79
N HIS A 104 -7.97 -11.81 6.88
CA HIS A 104 -8.44 -10.93 5.81
C HIS A 104 -9.12 -9.63 6.31
N ASN A 105 -8.96 -9.29 7.59
CA ASN A 105 -9.20 -7.93 8.05
C ASN A 105 -7.94 -7.08 7.77
N PRO A 106 -8.06 -5.97 6.99
CA PRO A 106 -6.89 -5.19 6.59
C PRO A 106 -6.13 -4.57 7.78
N VAL A 107 -6.80 -4.30 8.90
CA VAL A 107 -6.15 -3.77 10.11
C VAL A 107 -5.34 -4.86 10.79
N ASN A 108 -5.89 -6.06 10.94
CA ASN A 108 -5.18 -7.20 11.54
C ASN A 108 -3.97 -7.60 10.69
N ASP A 109 -4.12 -7.55 9.36
CA ASP A 109 -3.03 -7.82 8.42
C ASP A 109 -1.89 -6.81 8.56
N ALA A 110 -2.22 -5.52 8.67
CA ALA A 110 -1.24 -4.46 8.91
C ALA A 110 -0.55 -4.61 10.27
N MET A 111 -1.28 -4.97 11.32
CA MET A 111 -0.73 -5.23 12.66
C MET A 111 0.21 -6.44 12.66
N GLY A 112 -0.19 -7.56 12.05
CA GLY A 112 0.68 -8.73 11.89
C GLY A 112 1.96 -8.40 11.14
N ASN A 113 1.87 -7.58 10.08
CA ASN A 113 3.04 -7.10 9.35
C ASN A 113 3.97 -6.24 10.21
N LEU A 114 3.43 -5.32 11.01
CA LEU A 114 4.18 -4.49 11.94
C LEU A 114 4.91 -5.33 12.98
N GLU A 115 4.20 -6.24 13.66
CA GLU A 115 4.76 -7.13 14.68
C GLU A 115 5.92 -7.97 14.13
N ALA A 116 5.73 -8.57 12.95
CA ALA A 116 6.78 -9.31 12.28
C ALA A 116 7.97 -8.41 11.94
N PHE A 117 7.72 -7.20 11.43
CA PHE A 117 8.78 -6.27 11.08
C PHE A 117 9.59 -5.82 12.30
N GLU A 118 8.96 -5.56 13.45
CA GLU A 118 9.66 -5.26 14.70
C GLU A 118 10.59 -6.40 15.14
N ARG A 119 10.16 -7.65 14.98
CA ARG A 119 10.98 -8.84 15.28
C ARG A 119 12.18 -8.94 14.35
N ILE A 120 11.99 -8.67 13.06
CA ILE A 120 13.08 -8.60 12.07
C ILE A 120 14.10 -7.51 12.45
N LEU A 121 13.63 -6.33 12.86
CA LEU A 121 14.49 -5.23 13.32
C LEU A 121 15.29 -5.59 14.58
N LYS A 122 14.75 -6.48 15.43
CA LYS A 122 15.44 -7.06 16.60
C LYS A 122 16.38 -8.22 16.25
N GLY A 123 16.48 -8.58 14.97
CA GLY A 123 17.41 -9.59 14.46
C GLY A 123 16.83 -10.99 14.28
N GLU A 124 15.53 -11.19 14.52
CA GLU A 124 14.87 -12.48 14.26
C GLU A 124 14.77 -12.75 12.75
N ARG A 125 15.03 -14.01 12.35
CA ARG A 125 15.04 -14.42 10.94
C ARG A 125 14.33 -15.76 10.74
#